data_AF-A0A9Q4GMV7-F1
#
_entry.id   AF-A0A9Q4GMV7-F1
#
_cell.length_a   1.000
_cell.length_b   1.000
_cell.length_c   1.000
_cell.angle_alpha   90.00
_cell.angle_beta   90.00
_cell.angle_gamma   90.00
#
_symmetry.space_group_name_H-M   'P 1'
#
loop_
_entity.id
_entity.type
_entity.pdbx_description
1 polymer ?
#
loop_
_entity_poly.entity_id
_entity_poly.type
_entity_poly.pdbx_seq_one_letter_code
_entity_poly.pdbx_strand_id
1 'polypeptide(L)'
;MSVVHDLPTPSFLIPVSGGVAAFDPVTLGTAARGLSEKGLHVHLPVELGRGIPADLAVLAVITFSPPEGFPVSVTATIDTGRLTWDLSEPAEPWDFTDYRDAECYGVDIGEHNVVEVDGTPVASVPMRLPSGASVNVWFAEYPAETESIDAFGLLHRVDHLVSGYSRGEGKMFDRVVVPALDFTYATEAGGARVEEWEETTVLQRFAAALNEDGARVTAETEILETGPPPSIDQLPSEYVFGAKGPILTWFTQPGNPMPFSIIWSSSDGWSDPGEEIDLDSVELAGS
;
A
#
# COMPACT_ATOMS: atom_id res chain seq x y z
N MET A 1 7.68 -15.57 0.15
CA MET A 1 8.47 -14.53 -0.55
C MET A 1 8.20 -13.19 0.13
N SER A 2 9.06 -12.19 -0.05
CA SER A 2 8.91 -10.86 0.54
C SER A 2 8.50 -9.84 -0.53
N VAL A 3 7.66 -8.88 -0.15
CA VAL A 3 7.36 -7.70 -0.97
C VAL A 3 8.65 -6.98 -1.35
N VAL A 4 8.78 -6.58 -2.61
CA VAL A 4 9.93 -5.84 -3.13
C VAL A 4 9.59 -4.35 -3.15
N HIS A 5 10.50 -3.53 -2.65
CA HIS A 5 10.35 -2.07 -2.61
C HIS A 5 11.35 -1.45 -3.58
N ASP A 6 11.01 -1.42 -4.86
CA ASP A 6 11.90 -1.00 -5.96
C ASP A 6 11.21 -0.11 -7.01
N LEU A 7 9.90 0.14 -6.88
CA LEU A 7 9.23 1.06 -7.78
C LEU A 7 9.66 2.50 -7.47
N PRO A 8 9.93 3.32 -8.50
CA PRO A 8 10.11 4.75 -8.31
C PRO A 8 8.82 5.34 -7.73
N THR A 9 8.95 6.38 -6.92
CA THR A 9 7.81 7.14 -6.38
C THR A 9 6.95 7.67 -7.53
N PRO A 10 5.73 7.15 -7.74
CA PRO A 10 4.87 7.69 -8.79
C PRO A 10 4.31 9.02 -8.31
N SER A 11 4.19 10.00 -9.22
CA SER A 11 3.30 11.13 -8.95
C SER A 11 1.87 10.64 -9.11
N PHE A 12 1.13 10.61 -8.01
CA PHE A 12 -0.23 10.09 -8.00
C PHE A 12 -1.19 11.10 -7.40
N LEU A 13 -1.82 11.89 -8.27
CA LEU A 13 -2.73 12.95 -7.86
C LEU A 13 -4.11 12.38 -7.52
N ILE A 14 -4.49 12.47 -6.25
CA ILE A 14 -5.85 12.21 -5.78
C ILE A 14 -6.65 13.52 -5.76
N PRO A 15 -7.90 13.52 -6.25
CA PRO A 15 -8.75 14.70 -6.25
C PRO A 15 -9.23 15.03 -4.84
N VAL A 16 -9.31 16.33 -4.53
CA VAL A 16 -9.99 16.82 -3.33
C VAL A 16 -11.49 16.90 -3.64
N SER A 17 -12.26 15.95 -3.12
CA SER A 17 -13.71 15.84 -3.35
C SER A 17 -14.47 16.10 -2.06
N GLY A 18 -15.41 17.04 -2.08
CA GLY A 18 -16.13 17.45 -0.87
C GLY A 18 -15.22 18.02 0.22
N GLY A 19 -14.04 18.56 -0.15
CA GLY A 19 -13.03 19.04 0.79
C GLY A 19 -12.12 17.95 1.36
N VAL A 20 -12.23 16.71 0.89
CA VAL A 20 -11.46 15.56 1.41
C VAL A 20 -10.61 14.92 0.32
N ALA A 21 -9.39 14.56 0.67
CA ALA A 21 -8.55 13.61 -0.05
C ALA A 21 -7.83 12.74 0.99
N ALA A 22 -7.75 11.43 0.73
CA ALA A 22 -7.15 10.49 1.66
C ALA A 22 -6.34 9.41 0.93
N PHE A 23 -5.29 8.94 1.60
CA PHE A 23 -4.42 7.86 1.17
C PHE A 23 -3.99 7.06 2.40
N ASP A 24 -4.12 5.73 2.37
CA ASP A 24 -3.68 4.87 3.48
C ASP A 24 -2.54 3.92 3.05
N PRO A 25 -1.29 4.19 3.44
CA PRO A 25 -0.16 3.31 3.13
C PRO A 25 -0.21 1.98 3.91
N VAL A 26 -0.93 1.92 5.03
CA VAL A 26 -0.93 0.75 5.94
C VAL A 26 -1.77 -0.39 5.35
N THR A 27 -3.00 -0.14 4.92
CA THR A 27 -3.81 -1.17 4.25
C THR A 27 -3.23 -1.57 2.89
N LEU A 28 -2.61 -0.65 2.15
CA LEU A 28 -1.90 -0.97 0.90
C LEU A 28 -0.72 -1.93 1.14
N GLY A 29 0.16 -1.61 2.10
CA GLY A 29 1.25 -2.50 2.48
C GLY A 29 0.76 -3.85 3.00
N THR A 30 -0.35 -3.86 3.73
CA THR A 30 -0.96 -5.09 4.26
C THR A 30 -1.52 -5.98 3.15
N ALA A 31 -2.24 -5.41 2.19
CA ALA A 31 -2.76 -6.12 1.02
C ALA A 31 -1.63 -6.71 0.17
N ALA A 32 -0.58 -5.93 -0.11
CA ALA A 32 0.61 -6.37 -0.83
C ALA A 32 1.33 -7.52 -0.11
N ARG A 33 1.46 -7.45 1.22
CA ARG A 33 2.01 -8.55 2.01
C ARG A 33 1.16 -9.82 1.90
N GLY A 34 -0.16 -9.68 1.94
CA GLY A 34 -1.09 -10.81 1.76
C GLY A 34 -0.92 -11.52 0.42
N LEU A 35 -0.79 -10.77 -0.69
CA LEU A 35 -0.49 -11.33 -2.01
C LEU A 35 0.89 -12.02 -2.05
N SER A 36 1.91 -11.40 -1.45
CA SER A 36 3.25 -11.99 -1.35
C SER A 36 3.29 -13.29 -0.55
N GLU A 37 2.43 -13.43 0.47
CA GLU A 37 2.24 -14.66 1.24
C GLU A 37 1.54 -15.75 0.42
N LYS A 38 0.69 -15.36 -0.55
CA LYS A 38 0.08 -16.26 -1.55
C LYS A 38 1.04 -16.66 -2.68
N GLY A 39 2.27 -16.16 -2.67
CA GLY A 39 3.31 -16.52 -3.62
C GLY A 39 3.44 -15.58 -4.82
N LEU A 40 2.76 -14.43 -4.80
CA LEU A 40 2.85 -13.42 -5.85
C LEU A 40 4.04 -12.48 -5.65
N HIS A 41 4.61 -11.98 -6.73
CA HIS A 41 5.70 -11.02 -6.70
C HIS A 41 5.11 -9.61 -6.73
N VAL A 42 5.04 -9.00 -5.56
CA VAL A 42 4.47 -7.66 -5.40
C VAL A 42 5.57 -6.62 -5.25
N HIS A 43 5.51 -5.62 -6.11
CA HIS A 43 6.37 -4.45 -6.12
C HIS A 43 5.60 -3.25 -5.57
N LEU A 44 6.20 -2.57 -4.60
CA LEU A 44 5.71 -1.34 -4.01
C LEU A 44 6.74 -0.21 -4.16
N PRO A 45 6.34 1.06 -3.99
CA PRO A 45 7.26 2.18 -3.99
C PRO A 45 8.17 2.09 -2.77
N VAL A 46 9.39 2.62 -2.92
CA VAL A 46 10.44 2.54 -1.90
C VAL A 46 10.03 3.17 -0.58
N GLU A 47 9.15 4.18 -0.62
CA GLU A 47 8.63 4.91 0.54
C GLU A 47 7.81 4.03 1.48
N LEU A 48 7.17 2.98 0.96
CA LEU A 48 6.38 2.03 1.74
C LEU A 48 7.25 0.98 2.46
N GLY A 49 8.57 0.99 2.25
CA GLY A 49 9.51 0.03 2.84
C GLY A 49 9.76 0.15 4.34
N ARG A 50 9.02 1.01 5.06
CA ARG A 50 9.28 1.34 6.48
C ARG A 50 8.65 0.40 7.49
N GLY A 51 7.91 -0.60 7.02
CA GLY A 51 7.21 -1.58 7.86
C GLY A 51 5.86 -1.09 8.36
N ILE A 52 4.95 -2.03 8.58
CA ILE A 52 3.56 -1.77 8.98
C ILE A 52 3.50 -1.67 10.52
N PRO A 53 2.90 -0.61 11.10
CA PRO A 53 2.76 -0.49 12.55
C PRO A 53 2.02 -1.69 13.15
N ALA A 54 2.62 -2.33 14.16
CA ALA A 54 2.13 -3.60 14.69
C ALA A 54 0.70 -3.51 15.27
N ASP A 55 0.41 -2.45 16.04
CA ASP A 55 -0.91 -2.28 16.67
C ASP A 55 -2.04 -2.08 15.65
N LEU A 56 -1.75 -1.47 14.49
CA LEU A 56 -2.70 -1.34 13.39
C LEU A 56 -2.77 -2.62 12.55
N ALA A 57 -1.63 -3.29 12.32
CA ALA A 57 -1.57 -4.53 11.57
C ALA A 57 -2.41 -5.64 12.20
N VAL A 58 -2.54 -5.67 13.54
CA VAL A 58 -3.39 -6.64 14.26
C VAL A 58 -4.88 -6.43 13.98
N LEU A 59 -5.29 -5.22 13.61
CA LEU A 59 -6.68 -4.90 13.26
C LEU A 59 -7.02 -5.28 11.81
N ALA A 60 -6.02 -5.61 11.00
CA ALA A 60 -6.22 -5.83 9.59
C ALA A 60 -6.94 -7.16 9.31
N VAL A 61 -8.01 -7.08 8.52
CA VAL A 61 -8.69 -8.23 7.94
C VAL A 61 -8.30 -8.32 6.47
N ILE A 62 -7.73 -9.46 6.06
CA ILE A 62 -7.33 -9.71 4.67
C ILE A 62 -8.28 -10.74 4.07
N THR A 63 -8.84 -10.43 2.90
CA THR A 63 -9.65 -11.35 2.10
C THR A 63 -9.08 -11.47 0.69
N PHE A 64 -9.26 -12.64 0.08
CA PHE A 64 -8.76 -12.95 -1.25
C PHE A 64 -9.92 -13.42 -2.13
N SER A 65 -9.86 -13.06 -3.41
CA SER A 65 -10.80 -13.55 -4.42
C SER A 65 -10.05 -14.10 -5.64
N PRO A 66 -10.25 -15.37 -6.02
CA PRO A 66 -10.89 -16.41 -5.23
C PRO A 66 -10.15 -16.70 -3.90
N PRO A 67 -10.82 -17.24 -2.87
CA PRO A 67 -10.18 -17.54 -1.58
C PRO A 67 -9.08 -18.61 -1.66
N GLU A 68 -9.26 -19.56 -2.58
CA GLU A 68 -8.35 -20.67 -2.86
C GLU A 68 -7.76 -20.52 -4.27
N GLY A 69 -6.52 -20.97 -4.44
CA GLY A 69 -5.81 -20.85 -5.71
C GLY A 69 -5.14 -19.49 -5.90
N PHE A 70 -5.05 -19.07 -7.16
CA PHE A 70 -4.40 -17.83 -7.57
C PHE A 70 -5.38 -16.66 -7.42
N PRO A 71 -5.17 -15.72 -6.49
CA PRO A 71 -6.08 -14.60 -6.30
C PRO A 71 -5.96 -13.62 -7.47
N VAL A 72 -7.10 -13.12 -7.93
CA VAL A 72 -7.24 -12.01 -8.88
C VAL A 72 -7.55 -10.69 -8.15
N SER A 73 -7.87 -10.77 -6.86
CA SER A 73 -7.89 -9.61 -5.98
C SER A 73 -7.55 -9.97 -4.53
N VAL A 74 -7.08 -8.95 -3.81
CA VAL A 74 -6.94 -8.93 -2.35
C VAL A 74 -7.62 -7.69 -1.82
N THR A 75 -8.27 -7.81 -0.67
CA THR A 75 -8.77 -6.68 0.11
C THR A 75 -8.17 -6.72 1.49
N ALA A 76 -7.59 -5.61 1.94
CA ALA A 76 -7.17 -5.40 3.32
C ALA A 76 -7.98 -4.26 3.94
N THR A 77 -8.65 -4.55 5.05
CA THR A 77 -9.48 -3.59 5.78
C THR A 77 -8.94 -3.41 7.19
N ILE A 78 -8.79 -2.16 7.63
CA ILE A 78 -8.52 -1.80 9.03
C ILE A 78 -9.69 -0.96 9.53
N ASP A 79 -10.29 -1.38 10.63
CA ASP A 79 -11.25 -0.59 11.41
C ASP A 79 -10.68 -0.39 12.81
N THR A 80 -10.43 0.86 13.19
CA THR A 80 -9.87 1.18 14.51
C THR A 80 -10.83 0.85 15.65
N GLY A 81 -12.12 0.64 15.35
CA GLY A 81 -13.18 0.74 16.35
C GLY A 81 -13.23 2.16 16.92
N ARG A 82 -13.86 2.30 18.09
CA ARG A 82 -13.93 3.60 18.79
C ARG A 82 -12.60 3.88 19.49
N LEU A 83 -11.83 4.80 18.94
CA LEU A 83 -10.72 5.46 19.62
C LEU A 83 -11.27 6.42 20.67
N THR A 84 -10.63 6.49 21.84
CA THR A 84 -10.96 7.48 22.88
C THR A 84 -9.81 8.44 23.08
N TRP A 85 -10.11 9.71 23.32
CA TRP A 85 -9.14 10.72 23.74
C TRP A 85 -8.37 10.28 25.01
N ASP A 86 -7.05 10.47 25.04
CA ASP A 86 -6.21 10.23 26.22
C ASP A 86 -5.77 11.56 26.85
N LEU A 87 -6.76 12.33 27.30
CA LEU A 87 -6.60 13.69 27.80
C LEU A 87 -6.67 13.74 29.33
N SER A 88 -6.09 14.80 29.91
CA SER A 88 -6.21 15.07 31.35
C SER A 88 -7.63 15.48 31.75
N GLU A 89 -8.34 16.19 30.87
CA GLU A 89 -9.73 16.59 31.02
C GLU A 89 -10.55 16.10 29.81
N PRO A 90 -11.86 15.85 29.96
CA PRO A 90 -12.71 15.47 28.83
C PRO A 90 -12.72 16.53 27.73
N ALA A 91 -12.75 16.10 26.46
CA ALA A 91 -12.96 17.00 25.35
C ALA A 91 -14.40 17.55 25.36
N GLU A 92 -14.59 18.78 24.86
CA GLU A 92 -15.88 19.47 24.87
C GLU A 92 -16.29 19.94 23.46
N PRO A 93 -17.60 19.99 23.16
CA PRO A 93 -18.11 20.60 21.94
C PRO A 93 -17.75 22.10 21.86
N TRP A 94 -17.34 22.58 20.69
CA TRP A 94 -16.99 23.99 20.50
C TRP A 94 -17.37 24.53 19.11
N ASP A 95 -18.10 25.64 19.05
CA ASP A 95 -18.42 26.33 17.78
C ASP A 95 -17.34 27.37 17.44
N PHE A 96 -16.90 27.39 16.17
CA PHE A 96 -15.89 28.34 15.69
C PHE A 96 -16.19 28.83 14.27
N THR A 97 -15.51 29.89 13.83
CA THR A 97 -15.61 30.40 12.46
C THR A 97 -14.39 29.93 11.64
N ASP A 98 -14.62 29.31 10.50
CA ASP A 98 -13.56 28.85 9.59
C ASP A 98 -12.91 30.00 8.80
N TYR A 99 -11.87 29.69 8.02
CA TYR A 99 -11.14 30.66 7.19
C TYR A 99 -11.94 31.23 6.01
N ARG A 100 -13.18 30.76 5.80
CA ARG A 100 -14.13 31.25 4.79
C ARG A 100 -15.30 31.99 5.44
N ASP A 101 -15.15 32.37 6.71
CA ASP A 101 -16.15 33.05 7.51
C ASP A 101 -17.44 32.21 7.75
N ALA A 102 -17.35 30.87 7.72
CA ALA A 102 -18.48 29.97 7.99
C ALA A 102 -18.45 29.45 9.45
N GLU A 103 -19.61 29.36 10.10
CA GLU A 103 -19.74 28.68 11.40
C GLU A 103 -19.57 27.16 11.24
N CYS A 104 -18.70 26.59 12.08
CA CYS A 104 -18.29 25.20 12.06
C CYS A 104 -18.31 24.63 13.48
N TYR A 105 -18.54 23.31 13.55
CA TYR A 105 -18.46 22.54 14.79
C TYR A 105 -17.05 21.98 14.97
N GLY A 106 -16.55 22.08 16.19
CA GLY A 106 -15.22 21.63 16.61
C GLY A 106 -15.23 20.96 17.97
N VAL A 107 -14.05 20.47 18.34
CA VAL A 107 -13.77 19.76 19.58
C VAL A 107 -12.67 20.52 20.32
N ASP A 108 -13.00 21.07 21.48
CA ASP A 108 -12.01 21.60 22.41
C ASP A 108 -11.29 20.43 23.09
N ILE A 109 -10.00 20.29 22.80
CA ILE A 109 -9.14 19.26 23.39
C ILE A 109 -8.34 19.83 24.59
N GLY A 110 -8.57 21.08 24.98
CA GLY A 110 -7.96 21.72 26.13
C GLY A 110 -6.50 22.11 25.92
N GLU A 111 -5.72 22.12 27.01
CA GLU A 111 -4.33 22.56 27.02
C GLU A 111 -3.43 21.60 26.21
N HIS A 112 -2.84 22.09 25.11
CA HIS A 112 -2.01 21.27 24.22
C HIS A 112 -0.81 22.03 23.66
N ASN A 113 0.25 21.26 23.37
CA ASN A 113 1.46 21.76 22.75
C ASN A 113 1.30 21.81 21.22
N VAL A 114 1.64 22.97 20.64
CA VAL A 114 1.67 23.17 19.18
C VAL A 114 3.09 23.55 18.77
N VAL A 115 3.62 22.88 17.75
CA VAL A 115 4.96 23.12 17.20
C VAL A 115 4.82 23.70 15.80
N GLU A 116 5.54 24.80 15.53
CA GLU A 116 5.67 25.34 14.19
C GLU A 116 6.74 24.57 13.40
N VAL A 117 6.35 23.91 12.32
CA VAL A 117 7.25 23.20 11.40
C VAL A 117 7.20 23.90 10.05
N ASP A 118 8.25 24.64 9.71
CA ASP A 118 8.35 25.43 8.46
C ASP A 118 7.13 26.35 8.21
N GLY A 119 6.59 26.94 9.29
CA GLY A 119 5.40 27.82 9.25
C GLY A 119 4.07 27.09 9.17
N THR A 120 4.06 25.77 9.39
CA THR A 120 2.85 24.96 9.58
C THR A 120 2.70 24.63 11.07
N PRO A 121 1.63 25.06 11.75
CA PRO A 121 1.37 24.66 13.13
C PRO A 121 0.95 23.18 13.15
N VAL A 122 1.55 22.41 14.05
CA VAL A 122 1.31 20.97 14.20
C VAL A 122 1.01 20.64 15.66
N ALA A 123 -0.05 19.85 15.88
CA ALA A 123 -0.40 19.27 17.17
C ALA A 123 -0.46 17.74 17.08
N SER A 124 -0.04 17.05 18.14
CA SER A 124 -0.18 15.61 18.31
C SER A 124 -0.97 15.35 19.58
N VAL A 125 -2.05 14.59 19.46
CA VAL A 125 -2.95 14.28 20.58
C VAL A 125 -3.02 12.77 20.77
N PRO A 126 -2.73 12.25 21.96
CA PRO A 126 -2.81 10.82 22.21
C PRO A 126 -4.27 10.35 22.27
N MET A 127 -4.49 9.17 21.71
CA MET A 127 -5.74 8.41 21.75
C MET A 127 -5.45 6.96 22.15
N ARG A 128 -6.50 6.25 22.55
CA ARG A 128 -6.45 4.82 22.87
C ARG A 128 -7.32 4.01 21.93
N LEU A 129 -6.75 2.93 21.40
CA LEU A 129 -7.49 1.88 20.73
C LEU A 129 -8.39 1.12 21.73
N PRO A 130 -9.43 0.40 21.26
CA PRO A 130 -10.21 -0.50 22.11
C PRO A 130 -9.37 -1.56 22.83
N SER A 131 -8.21 -1.93 22.26
CA SER A 131 -7.22 -2.82 22.88
C SER A 131 -6.48 -2.21 24.06
N GLY A 132 -6.57 -0.89 24.24
CA GLY A 132 -5.79 -0.10 25.21
C GLY A 132 -4.44 0.40 24.68
N ALA A 133 -4.02 0.00 23.48
CA ALA A 133 -2.81 0.50 22.83
C ALA A 133 -2.94 2.00 22.54
N SER A 134 -1.84 2.73 22.71
CA SER A 134 -1.79 4.18 22.46
C SER A 134 -1.44 4.45 21.00
N VAL A 135 -2.19 5.36 20.39
CA VAL A 135 -1.93 5.92 19.05
C VAL A 135 -2.05 7.43 19.13
N ASN A 136 -1.46 8.16 18.18
CA ASN A 136 -1.60 9.62 18.12
C ASN A 136 -2.44 10.01 16.91
N VAL A 137 -3.37 10.94 17.11
CA VAL A 137 -3.96 11.73 16.03
C VAL A 137 -3.16 13.01 15.88
N TRP A 138 -2.87 13.37 14.62
CA TRP A 138 -2.04 14.52 14.28
C TRP A 138 -2.87 15.54 13.51
N PHE A 139 -2.69 16.81 13.85
CA PHE A 139 -3.35 17.94 13.19
C PHE A 139 -2.29 18.89 12.66
N ALA A 140 -2.46 19.35 11.43
CA ALA A 140 -1.60 20.34 10.81
C ALA A 140 -2.44 21.30 9.96
N GLU A 141 -2.21 22.60 10.10
CA GLU A 141 -2.96 23.62 9.35
C GLU A 141 -2.15 24.09 8.15
N TYR A 142 -2.69 23.90 6.95
CA TYR A 142 -2.05 24.34 5.72
C TYR A 142 -2.62 25.68 5.23
N PRO A 143 -1.79 26.56 4.65
CA PRO A 143 -2.18 27.94 4.33
C PRO A 143 -3.01 28.08 3.04
N ALA A 144 -3.20 27.01 2.26
CA ALA A 144 -3.87 27.09 0.96
C ALA A 144 -4.69 25.84 0.63
N GLU A 145 -5.87 26.07 0.06
CA GLU A 145 -6.66 25.02 -0.59
C GLU A 145 -5.95 24.51 -1.85
N THR A 146 -6.22 23.27 -2.21
CA THR A 146 -5.76 22.65 -3.46
C THR A 146 -6.84 21.77 -4.04
N GLU A 147 -6.91 21.67 -5.36
CA GLU A 147 -7.89 20.82 -6.06
C GLU A 147 -7.45 19.35 -6.12
N SER A 148 -6.15 19.09 -5.97
CA SER A 148 -5.59 17.75 -5.95
C SER A 148 -4.36 17.67 -5.06
N ILE A 149 -4.05 16.47 -4.59
CA ILE A 149 -2.91 16.20 -3.72
C ILE A 149 -2.16 14.99 -4.24
N ASP A 150 -0.84 15.03 -4.24
CA ASP A 150 -0.01 13.84 -4.52
C ASP A 150 -0.02 12.89 -3.31
N ALA A 151 -0.50 11.65 -3.49
CA ALA A 151 -0.65 10.67 -2.42
C ALA A 151 0.68 10.30 -1.76
N PHE A 152 1.74 10.08 -2.53
CA PHE A 152 3.08 9.84 -1.97
C PHE A 152 3.72 11.14 -1.47
N GLY A 153 3.34 12.28 -2.06
CA GLY A 153 3.61 13.61 -1.52
C GLY A 153 3.04 13.80 -0.10
N LEU A 154 1.84 13.30 0.20
CA LEU A 154 1.27 13.32 1.56
C LEU A 154 2.14 12.53 2.55
N LEU A 155 2.58 11.34 2.16
CA LEU A 155 3.44 10.50 3.01
C LEU A 155 4.73 11.24 3.38
N HIS A 156 5.41 11.82 2.39
CA HIS A 156 6.61 12.64 2.63
C HIS A 156 6.33 13.87 3.52
N ARG A 157 5.19 14.53 3.33
CA ARG A 157 4.82 15.69 4.16
C ARG A 157 4.55 15.28 5.61
N VAL A 158 3.79 14.21 5.84
CA VAL A 158 3.51 13.71 7.19
C VAL A 158 4.81 13.31 7.90
N ASP A 159 5.71 12.60 7.19
CA ASP A 159 7.04 12.26 7.72
C ASP A 159 7.83 13.50 8.15
N HIS A 160 7.83 14.53 7.30
CA HIS A 160 8.51 15.79 7.57
C HIS A 160 7.92 16.49 8.79
N LEU A 161 6.59 16.59 8.87
CA LEU A 161 5.91 17.23 10.01
C LEU A 161 6.16 16.48 11.32
N VAL A 162 6.07 15.14 11.34
CA VAL A 162 6.35 14.32 12.54
C VAL A 162 7.81 14.48 12.97
N SER A 163 8.74 14.46 12.01
CA SER A 163 10.17 14.64 12.27
C SER A 163 10.48 16.05 12.75
N GLY A 164 9.77 17.06 12.24
CA GLY A 164 9.86 18.45 12.66
C GLY A 164 9.32 18.65 14.07
N TYR A 165 8.12 18.15 14.34
CA TYR A 165 7.47 18.22 15.65
C TYR A 165 8.36 17.62 16.76
N SER A 166 8.97 16.47 16.50
CA SER A 166 9.83 15.77 17.46
C SER A 166 11.13 16.52 17.78
N ARG A 167 11.54 17.48 16.94
CA ARG A 167 12.77 18.28 17.09
C ARG A 167 12.50 19.74 17.45
N GLY A 168 11.28 20.21 17.23
CA GLY A 168 10.90 21.60 17.40
C GLY A 168 10.62 21.95 18.86
N GLU A 169 10.80 23.24 19.18
CA GLU A 169 10.36 23.80 20.44
C GLU A 169 8.88 24.17 20.31
N GLY A 170 8.03 23.42 20.99
CA GLY A 170 6.60 23.69 21.01
C GLY A 170 6.21 24.81 21.97
N LYS A 171 5.06 25.41 21.70
CA LYS A 171 4.40 26.35 22.59
C LYS A 171 3.15 25.69 23.16
N MET A 172 2.99 25.79 24.47
CA MET A 172 1.75 25.37 25.13
C MET A 172 0.65 26.41 24.91
N PHE A 173 -0.54 25.95 24.56
CA PHE A 173 -1.75 26.76 24.45
C PHE A 173 -2.77 26.23 25.44
N ASP A 174 -3.38 27.12 26.23
CA ASP A 174 -4.39 26.78 27.24
C ASP A 174 -5.65 26.12 26.63
N ARG A 175 -5.85 26.32 25.33
CA ARG A 175 -6.95 25.75 24.54
C ARG A 175 -6.51 25.49 23.11
N VAL A 176 -6.75 24.28 22.63
CA VAL A 176 -6.66 23.91 21.21
C VAL A 176 -8.00 23.35 20.78
N VAL A 177 -8.52 23.83 19.65
CA VAL A 177 -9.77 23.35 19.06
C VAL A 177 -9.46 22.72 17.70
N VAL A 178 -9.99 21.53 17.46
CA VAL A 178 -9.88 20.84 16.16
C VAL A 178 -11.26 20.69 15.52
N PRO A 179 -11.38 20.72 14.18
CA PRO A 179 -12.67 20.51 13.53
C PRO A 179 -13.22 19.12 13.84
N ALA A 180 -14.54 19.03 14.06
CA ALA A 180 -15.22 17.75 14.02
C ALA A 180 -15.29 17.25 12.57
N LEU A 181 -15.18 15.94 12.38
CA LEU A 181 -15.13 15.33 11.05
C LEU A 181 -16.17 14.22 10.93
N ASP A 182 -16.81 14.12 9.78
CA ASP A 182 -17.61 12.98 9.34
C ASP A 182 -17.53 12.92 7.82
N PHE A 183 -16.82 11.92 7.29
CA PHE A 183 -16.68 11.79 5.85
C PHE A 183 -16.58 10.34 5.38
N THR A 184 -16.92 10.17 4.11
CA THR A 184 -16.56 8.99 3.33
C THR A 184 -15.81 9.45 2.08
N TYR A 185 -14.81 8.69 1.67
CA TYR A 185 -13.98 9.02 0.52
C TYR A 185 -13.56 7.73 -0.19
N ALA A 186 -13.51 7.78 -1.52
CA ALA A 186 -13.01 6.68 -2.32
C ALA A 186 -12.15 7.24 -3.45
N THR A 187 -11.04 6.58 -3.72
CA THR A 187 -10.14 6.93 -4.82
C THR A 187 -9.57 5.68 -5.44
N GLU A 188 -9.32 5.72 -6.74
CA GLU A 188 -8.31 4.86 -7.32
C GLU A 188 -6.95 5.34 -6.80
N ALA A 189 -6.07 4.42 -6.46
CA ALA A 189 -4.72 4.65 -6.01
C ALA A 189 -3.74 4.02 -7.01
N GLY A 190 -2.59 4.66 -7.21
CA GLY A 190 -1.47 4.04 -7.91
C GLY A 190 -0.49 3.41 -6.93
N GLY A 191 0.50 2.70 -7.47
CA GLY A 191 1.74 2.41 -6.74
C GLY A 191 2.00 0.94 -6.41
N ALA A 192 1.04 0.02 -6.59
CA ALA A 192 1.34 -1.41 -6.54
C ALA A 192 1.46 -1.99 -7.95
N ARG A 193 2.38 -2.94 -8.12
CA ARG A 193 2.47 -3.80 -9.30
C ARG A 193 2.62 -5.24 -8.85
N VAL A 194 1.81 -6.13 -9.40
CA VAL A 194 1.94 -7.58 -9.21
C VAL A 194 2.51 -8.16 -10.50
N GLU A 195 3.66 -8.82 -10.46
CA GLU A 195 4.34 -9.28 -11.70
C GLU A 195 3.50 -10.26 -12.50
N GLU A 196 2.69 -11.06 -11.82
CA GLU A 196 1.84 -12.08 -12.44
C GLU A 196 0.53 -11.54 -13.01
N TRP A 197 0.20 -10.27 -12.79
CA TRP A 197 -1.02 -9.63 -13.29
C TRP A 197 -0.71 -8.73 -14.49
N GLU A 198 -1.60 -8.73 -15.49
CA GLU A 198 -1.44 -7.92 -16.71
C GLU A 198 -1.52 -6.42 -16.40
N GLU A 199 -2.59 -6.01 -15.72
CA GLU A 199 -2.71 -4.68 -15.14
C GLU A 199 -3.06 -4.80 -13.65
N THR A 200 -2.57 -3.84 -12.86
CA THR A 200 -2.87 -3.75 -11.43
C THR A 200 -3.60 -2.44 -11.18
N THR A 201 -4.79 -2.54 -10.62
CA THR A 201 -5.53 -1.39 -10.10
C THR A 201 -5.57 -1.47 -8.59
N VAL A 202 -5.41 -0.32 -7.92
CA VAL A 202 -5.60 -0.21 -6.48
C VAL A 202 -6.79 0.70 -6.24
N LEU A 203 -7.74 0.26 -5.42
CA LEU A 203 -8.84 1.08 -4.95
C LEU A 203 -8.70 1.28 -3.44
N GLN A 204 -8.89 2.50 -2.97
CA GLN A 204 -8.93 2.79 -1.54
C GLN A 204 -10.25 3.44 -1.15
N ARG A 205 -10.83 2.97 -0.04
CA ARG A 205 -12.08 3.47 0.53
C ARG A 205 -11.86 3.84 1.99
N PHE A 206 -12.45 4.95 2.40
CA PHE A 206 -12.26 5.55 3.70
C PHE A 206 -13.59 5.97 4.30
N ALA A 207 -13.72 5.78 5.60
CA ALA A 207 -14.72 6.42 6.42
C ALA A 207 -14.06 6.88 7.72
N ALA A 208 -14.32 8.12 8.13
CA ALA A 208 -13.81 8.61 9.40
C ALA A 208 -14.83 9.53 10.07
N ALA A 209 -14.89 9.42 11.40
CA ALA A 209 -15.61 10.34 12.26
C ALA A 209 -14.71 10.77 13.44
N LEU A 210 -14.78 12.04 13.83
CA LEU A 210 -14.05 12.61 14.97
C LEU A 210 -14.92 13.65 15.67
N ASN A 211 -15.08 13.52 16.98
CA ASN A 211 -15.87 14.40 17.83
C ASN A 211 -15.35 14.39 19.29
N GLU A 212 -16.08 15.01 20.22
CA GLU A 212 -15.74 15.07 21.66
C GLU A 212 -15.66 13.69 22.33
N ASP A 213 -16.35 12.70 21.75
CA ASP A 213 -16.42 11.32 22.22
C ASP A 213 -15.22 10.45 21.78
N GLY A 214 -14.42 10.95 20.83
CA GLY A 214 -13.25 10.28 20.27
C GLY A 214 -13.24 10.27 18.74
N ALA A 215 -12.74 9.18 18.15
CA ALA A 215 -12.69 9.01 16.71
C ALA A 215 -12.92 7.56 16.28
N ARG A 216 -13.24 7.35 15.01
CA ARG A 216 -13.19 6.04 14.37
C ARG A 216 -12.75 6.23 12.93
N VAL A 217 -11.82 5.39 12.49
CA VAL A 217 -11.36 5.37 11.11
C VAL A 217 -11.49 3.95 10.58
N THR A 218 -12.07 3.84 9.40
CA THR A 218 -12.06 2.62 8.60
C THR A 218 -11.39 2.92 7.28
N ALA A 219 -10.35 2.16 6.97
CA ALA A 219 -9.66 2.21 5.69
C ALA A 219 -9.69 0.82 5.05
N GLU A 220 -9.88 0.79 3.75
CA GLU A 220 -9.87 -0.43 2.96
C GLU A 220 -9.03 -0.19 1.71
N THR A 221 -8.10 -1.12 1.44
CA THR A 221 -7.41 -1.19 0.16
C THR A 221 -7.78 -2.47 -0.55
N GLU A 222 -8.17 -2.35 -1.81
CA GLU A 222 -8.37 -3.46 -2.73
C GLU A 222 -7.30 -3.37 -3.82
N ILE A 223 -6.49 -4.42 -3.99
CA ILE A 223 -5.58 -4.56 -5.14
C ILE A 223 -6.20 -5.63 -6.04
N LEU A 224 -6.47 -5.26 -7.28
CA LEU A 224 -7.19 -6.07 -8.26
C LEU A 224 -6.38 -6.17 -9.55
N GLU A 225 -6.44 -7.35 -10.16
CA GLU A 225 -6.05 -7.53 -11.55
C GLU A 225 -7.08 -6.84 -12.44
N THR A 226 -6.62 -5.85 -13.21
CA THR A 226 -7.42 -5.23 -14.26
C THR A 226 -7.04 -5.88 -15.59
N GLY A 227 -8.05 -6.47 -16.23
CA GLY A 227 -7.90 -7.47 -17.28
C GLY A 227 -8.93 -8.58 -17.07
N PRO A 228 -9.27 -9.38 -18.08
CA PRO A 228 -10.06 -10.58 -17.81
C PRO A 228 -9.25 -11.43 -16.81
N PRO A 229 -9.86 -11.92 -15.71
CA PRO A 229 -9.14 -12.82 -14.81
C PRO A 229 -8.57 -13.97 -15.65
N PRO A 230 -7.33 -14.43 -15.42
CA PRO A 230 -6.88 -15.66 -16.03
C PRO A 230 -7.90 -16.71 -15.60
N SER A 231 -8.69 -17.16 -16.58
CA SER A 231 -9.57 -18.29 -16.37
C SER A 231 -8.68 -19.40 -15.80
N ILE A 232 -9.09 -20.05 -14.72
CA ILE A 232 -8.36 -21.21 -14.17
C ILE A 232 -8.21 -22.31 -15.26
N ASP A 233 -9.03 -22.27 -16.32
CA ASP A 233 -8.91 -23.08 -17.54
C ASP A 233 -7.91 -22.53 -18.59
N GLN A 234 -7.16 -21.47 -18.29
CA GLN A 234 -6.22 -20.76 -19.18
C GLN A 234 -4.81 -20.61 -18.58
N LEU A 235 -4.37 -21.54 -17.75
CA LEU A 235 -2.94 -21.83 -17.77
C LEU A 235 -2.59 -22.18 -19.22
N PRO A 236 -1.57 -21.58 -19.85
CA PRO A 236 -1.16 -22.02 -21.17
C PRO A 236 -0.86 -23.51 -21.05
N SER A 237 -1.69 -24.32 -21.71
CA SER A 237 -1.61 -25.79 -21.60
C SER A 237 -0.26 -26.30 -22.11
N GLU A 238 0.46 -25.47 -22.86
CA GLU A 238 1.74 -25.79 -23.46
C GLU A 238 2.57 -24.52 -23.71
N TYR A 239 3.87 -24.62 -23.46
CA TYR A 239 4.86 -23.64 -23.88
C TYR A 239 5.92 -24.37 -24.71
N VAL A 240 6.03 -24.01 -25.99
CA VAL A 240 6.94 -24.67 -26.93
C VAL A 240 8.24 -23.88 -27.01
N PHE A 241 9.30 -24.41 -26.38
CA PHE A 241 10.66 -23.90 -26.58
C PHE A 241 11.06 -24.06 -28.06
N GLY A 242 11.71 -23.06 -28.62
CA GLY A 242 12.07 -23.04 -30.05
C GLY A 242 11.08 -22.30 -30.95
N ALA A 243 9.82 -22.11 -30.52
CA ALA A 243 8.78 -21.49 -31.36
C ALA A 243 8.99 -19.98 -31.62
N LYS A 244 9.73 -19.30 -30.74
CA LYS A 244 9.97 -17.85 -30.79
C LYS A 244 11.44 -17.49 -31.05
N GLY A 245 12.33 -18.47 -31.17
CA GLY A 245 13.76 -18.25 -31.31
C GLY A 245 14.59 -19.50 -30.98
N PRO A 246 15.91 -19.45 -31.18
CA PRO A 246 16.82 -20.55 -30.90
C PRO A 246 16.86 -20.91 -29.40
N ILE A 247 17.25 -22.14 -29.08
CA ILE A 247 17.27 -22.70 -27.73
C ILE A 247 18.71 -22.83 -27.23
N LEU A 248 18.94 -22.46 -25.97
CA LEU A 248 20.18 -22.75 -25.25
C LEU A 248 19.92 -23.86 -24.22
N THR A 249 20.58 -25.01 -24.35
CA THR A 249 20.42 -26.18 -23.49
C THR A 249 21.72 -26.43 -22.72
N TRP A 250 21.66 -26.72 -21.42
CA TRP A 250 22.84 -27.09 -20.63
C TRP A 250 22.45 -28.04 -19.49
N PHE A 251 23.44 -28.66 -18.86
CA PHE A 251 23.25 -29.60 -17.76
C PHE A 251 23.98 -29.10 -16.51
N THR A 252 23.40 -29.28 -15.32
CA THR A 252 24.06 -28.99 -14.03
C THR A 252 23.89 -30.17 -13.09
N GLN A 253 24.78 -30.28 -12.10
CA GLN A 253 24.67 -31.27 -11.04
C GLN A 253 23.93 -30.66 -9.83
N PRO A 254 23.03 -31.40 -9.16
CA PRO A 254 22.44 -30.94 -7.90
C PRO A 254 23.50 -30.53 -6.89
N GLY A 255 23.39 -29.29 -6.37
CA GLY A 255 24.33 -28.71 -5.41
C GLY A 255 25.57 -28.05 -6.01
N ASN A 256 25.72 -28.02 -7.34
CA ASN A 256 26.82 -27.32 -8.02
C ASN A 256 26.29 -26.52 -9.22
N PRO A 257 26.34 -25.16 -9.19
CA PRO A 257 25.73 -24.32 -10.21
C PRO A 257 26.53 -24.24 -11.53
N MET A 258 27.67 -24.94 -11.65
CA MET A 258 28.49 -24.88 -12.87
C MET A 258 27.82 -25.63 -14.04
N PRO A 259 27.56 -24.98 -15.19
CA PRO A 259 26.95 -25.62 -16.35
C PRO A 259 27.95 -26.49 -17.14
N PHE A 260 27.47 -27.64 -17.61
CA PHE A 260 28.15 -28.60 -18.48
C PHE A 260 27.39 -28.72 -19.80
N SER A 261 28.14 -28.84 -20.91
CA SER A 261 27.62 -28.98 -22.29
C SER A 261 26.54 -27.95 -22.65
N ILE A 262 26.93 -26.67 -22.73
CA ILE A 262 26.06 -25.58 -23.18
C ILE A 262 25.94 -25.67 -24.71
N ILE A 263 24.73 -25.92 -25.21
CA ILE A 263 24.42 -26.15 -26.61
C ILE A 263 23.42 -25.09 -27.05
N TRP A 264 23.79 -24.28 -28.04
CA TRP A 264 22.85 -23.42 -28.75
C TRP A 264 22.36 -24.15 -29.99
N SER A 265 21.05 -24.23 -30.20
CA SER A 265 20.44 -24.86 -31.37
C SER A 265 19.37 -23.95 -31.96
N SER A 266 19.27 -23.94 -33.29
CA SER A 266 18.24 -23.22 -34.05
C SER A 266 17.45 -24.22 -34.90
N SER A 267 16.39 -23.74 -35.57
CA SER A 267 15.45 -24.58 -36.33
C SER A 267 16.12 -25.59 -37.25
N ASP A 268 17.21 -25.20 -37.92
CA ASP A 268 17.91 -26.05 -38.89
C ASP A 268 18.63 -27.25 -38.26
N GLY A 269 18.80 -27.24 -36.93
CA GLY A 269 19.43 -28.31 -36.15
C GLY A 269 18.46 -29.13 -35.32
N TRP A 270 17.15 -28.94 -35.49
CA TRP A 270 16.12 -29.72 -34.80
C TRP A 270 15.54 -30.79 -35.72
N SER A 271 15.18 -31.94 -35.16
CA SER A 271 14.64 -33.07 -35.92
C SER A 271 13.29 -32.74 -36.56
N ASP A 272 13.03 -33.34 -37.72
CA ASP A 272 11.76 -33.18 -38.40
C ASP A 272 10.66 -34.01 -37.71
N PRO A 273 9.39 -33.58 -37.79
CA PRO A 273 8.28 -34.35 -37.24
C PRO A 273 8.22 -35.79 -37.80
N GLY A 274 8.23 -36.78 -36.91
CA GLY A 274 8.16 -38.21 -37.27
C GLY A 274 9.51 -38.90 -37.47
N GLU A 275 10.62 -38.17 -37.32
CA GLU A 275 11.96 -38.75 -37.23
C GLU A 275 12.15 -39.45 -35.87
N GLU A 276 12.56 -40.71 -35.88
CA GLU A 276 12.82 -41.48 -34.66
C GLU A 276 14.22 -41.15 -34.16
N ILE A 277 14.30 -40.55 -32.97
CA ILE A 277 15.59 -40.25 -32.32
C ILE A 277 16.09 -41.52 -31.64
N ASP A 278 17.00 -42.23 -32.31
CA ASP A 278 17.67 -43.40 -31.74
C ASP A 278 18.82 -42.96 -30.83
N LEU A 279 18.54 -42.95 -29.52
CA LEU A 279 19.50 -42.57 -28.49
C LEU A 279 20.71 -43.53 -28.40
N ASP A 280 20.59 -44.75 -28.91
CA ASP A 280 21.65 -45.77 -28.85
C ASP A 280 22.60 -45.68 -30.05
N SER A 281 22.26 -44.87 -31.07
CA SER A 281 23.04 -44.67 -32.31
C SER A 281 24.02 -43.49 -32.27
N VAL A 282 24.09 -42.77 -31.14
CA VAL A 282 24.92 -41.56 -31.03
C VAL A 282 26.40 -41.94 -30.92
N GLU A 283 27.11 -41.90 -32.04
CA GLU A 283 28.57 -42.08 -32.10
C GLU A 283 29.31 -40.75 -32.27
N LEU A 284 30.53 -40.67 -31.74
CA LEU A 284 31.40 -39.52 -31.95
C LEU A 284 31.91 -39.53 -33.39
N ALA A 285 31.83 -38.39 -34.08
CA ALA A 285 32.36 -38.27 -35.44
C ALA A 285 33.88 -38.55 -35.43
N GLY A 286 34.30 -39.70 -35.98
CA GLY A 286 35.71 -40.08 -36.18
C GLY A 286 36.22 -41.31 -35.44
N SER A 287 35.35 -42.22 -34.97
CA SER A 287 35.73 -43.58 -34.57
C SER A 287 35.46 -44.61 -35.66
#